data_AF-A0A0W0F0G6-F1
#
_entry.id   AF-A0A0W0F0G6-F1
#
_cell.length_a   1.000
_cell.length_b   1.000
_cell.length_c   1.000
_cell.angle_alpha   90.00
_cell.angle_beta   90.00
_cell.angle_gamma   90.00
#
_symmetry.space_group_name_H-M   'P 1'
#
loop_
_entity.id
_entity.type
_entity.pdbx_description
1 polymer ?
#
loop_
_entity_poly.entity_id
_entity_poly.type
_entity_poly.pdbx_seq_one_letter_code
_entity_poly.pdbx_strand_id
1 'polypeptide(L)'
;MRNSAAKLVLYGHKDLIELVTNVILDAPFKSSSTSSSPFLQELPVKVDIEQRPTLAPPQDADIPICVVDPFSTPLESLQIHNPNTILVFTSIPPYQPKLSYRNIRAVDPRNILFVNPLRARAGLDAIHADPSSPTAVQRYQDEFNGSRIGDITRAIKSYFSSSGTLQAIHKRSRLAELAVADAEINHVLDAVSGLRTTVEEKRVKVLSEVLKDDPVRHALQQAKMEVKPVVDKLTWWRMLWSLDEISSHVSDAVQRSWCRDLEKQLIYHAGSLSILQSNLESSAFSLLPSPENCSFPIPSPFSSPVLHNSLLQKTHLPTYPLTPCSLTSPITTRRNQIIQYPTTRLHLAGQQSALGIGASIASGVGLSWAAWVGSLNLTIPIIHHMNDPATALGFGLLTAAVGVRWGQGRWEKAKKRWWEDWDRVGDGLERDIRRTLENVLDDNVLGVPTKVCKGLEALAKERKELVECRREELELNDPSSKSDISSGNKD
;
A
#
# COMPACT_ATOMS: atom_id res chain seq x y z
N MET A 1 22.18 -21.34 -41.00
CA MET A 1 22.58 -21.50 -39.59
C MET A 1 23.66 -20.46 -39.30
N ARG A 2 23.38 -19.43 -38.50
CA ARG A 2 24.45 -18.54 -38.03
C ARG A 2 25.29 -19.36 -37.06
N ASN A 3 26.60 -19.46 -37.29
CA ASN A 3 27.52 -20.07 -36.33
C ASN A 3 27.47 -19.24 -35.05
N SER A 4 26.66 -19.67 -34.08
CA SER A 4 26.58 -19.03 -32.77
C SER A 4 27.87 -19.33 -32.03
N ALA A 5 28.73 -18.31 -31.90
CA ALA A 5 29.86 -18.39 -31.00
C ALA A 5 29.35 -18.45 -29.55
N ALA A 6 30.03 -19.20 -28.68
CA ALA A 6 29.73 -19.18 -27.25
C ALA A 6 30.12 -17.82 -26.69
N LYS A 7 29.25 -17.19 -25.93
CA LYS A 7 29.52 -15.89 -25.32
C LYS A 7 30.09 -16.08 -23.92
N LEU A 8 31.37 -15.76 -23.77
CA LEU A 8 32.10 -15.81 -22.51
C LEU A 8 32.32 -14.38 -22.02
N VAL A 9 31.78 -14.06 -20.86
CA VAL A 9 31.81 -12.68 -20.34
C VAL A 9 32.58 -12.65 -19.03
N LEU A 10 33.67 -11.89 -19.00
CA LEU A 10 34.43 -11.62 -17.78
C LEU A 10 33.88 -10.36 -17.12
N TYR A 11 33.52 -10.47 -15.85
CA TYR A 11 32.99 -9.35 -15.08
C TYR A 11 33.55 -9.31 -13.65
N GLY A 12 33.55 -8.13 -13.02
CA GLY A 12 34.32 -7.85 -11.81
C GLY A 12 34.98 -6.46 -11.80
N HIS A 13 36.01 -6.29 -10.95
CA HIS A 13 36.78 -5.05 -10.90
C HIS A 13 37.62 -4.88 -12.17
N LYS A 14 37.61 -3.68 -12.78
CA LYS A 14 38.25 -3.40 -14.07
C LYS A 14 39.69 -3.90 -14.14
N ASP A 15 40.52 -3.52 -13.16
CA ASP A 15 41.95 -3.86 -13.15
C ASP A 15 42.19 -5.38 -13.07
N LEU A 16 41.32 -6.11 -12.38
CA LEU A 16 41.41 -7.55 -12.26
C LEU A 16 40.97 -8.25 -13.55
N ILE A 17 39.89 -7.78 -14.16
CA ILE A 17 39.42 -8.30 -15.45
C ILE A 17 40.52 -8.10 -16.49
N GLU A 18 41.11 -6.90 -16.57
CA GLU A 18 42.16 -6.60 -17.53
C GLU A 18 43.37 -7.50 -17.30
N LEU A 19 43.78 -7.67 -16.05
CA LEU A 19 44.89 -8.56 -15.70
C LEU A 19 44.62 -10.02 -16.06
N VAL A 20 43.45 -10.57 -15.70
CA VAL A 20 43.08 -11.96 -16.04
C VAL A 20 42.92 -12.12 -17.55
N THR A 21 42.33 -11.15 -18.23
CA THR A 21 42.12 -11.22 -19.68
C THR A 21 43.45 -11.16 -20.43
N ASN A 22 44.36 -10.28 -20.04
CA ASN A 22 45.70 -10.22 -20.63
C ASN A 22 46.43 -11.55 -20.46
N VAL A 23 46.37 -12.16 -19.27
CA VAL A 23 47.01 -13.47 -19.05
C VAL A 23 46.36 -14.58 -19.90
N ILE A 24 45.03 -14.58 -20.06
CA ILE A 24 44.33 -15.59 -20.88
C ILE A 24 44.58 -15.38 -22.38
N LEU A 25 44.67 -14.13 -22.83
CA LEU A 25 44.78 -13.78 -24.26
C LEU A 25 46.22 -13.70 -24.78
N ASP A 26 47.20 -13.26 -23.97
CA ASP A 26 48.61 -13.10 -24.36
C ASP A 26 49.44 -14.38 -24.16
N ALA A 27 48.90 -15.54 -24.56
CA ALA A 27 49.73 -16.73 -24.70
C ALA A 27 50.90 -16.45 -25.69
N PRO A 28 52.13 -16.91 -25.41
CA PRO A 28 53.40 -16.34 -25.91
C PRO A 28 53.74 -16.58 -27.40
N PHE A 29 52.75 -16.78 -28.26
CA PHE A 29 52.95 -16.97 -29.70
C PHE A 29 52.08 -15.99 -30.51
N LYS A 30 52.52 -14.74 -30.62
CA LYS A 30 51.96 -13.77 -31.58
C LYS A 30 53.00 -13.43 -32.66
N SER A 31 52.72 -13.82 -33.89
CA SER A 31 53.12 -13.07 -35.08
C SER A 31 51.87 -12.63 -35.86
N SER A 32 51.78 -11.32 -36.10
CA SER A 32 50.85 -10.60 -37.01
C SER A 32 49.31 -10.75 -36.88
N SER A 33 48.73 -9.72 -36.25
CA SER A 33 47.52 -8.92 -36.56
C SER A 33 46.13 -9.52 -36.85
N THR A 34 45.89 -10.83 -36.95
CA THR A 34 44.50 -11.36 -37.00
C THR A 34 44.30 -12.71 -36.30
N SER A 35 45.34 -13.23 -35.64
CA SER A 35 45.32 -14.58 -35.08
C SER A 35 44.58 -14.65 -33.74
N SER A 36 43.50 -15.43 -33.73
CA SER A 36 42.85 -15.94 -32.53
C SER A 36 43.90 -16.51 -31.57
N SER A 37 43.84 -16.10 -30.29
CA SER A 37 44.69 -16.66 -29.22
C SER A 37 44.74 -18.20 -29.34
N PRO A 38 45.93 -18.84 -29.22
CA PRO A 38 46.04 -20.30 -29.34
C PRO A 38 45.15 -21.02 -28.33
N PHE A 39 44.92 -20.43 -27.15
CA PHE A 39 43.96 -20.90 -26.17
C PHE A 39 42.53 -20.99 -26.74
N LEU A 40 42.08 -19.99 -27.51
CA LEU A 40 40.77 -19.99 -28.15
C LEU A 40 40.66 -21.03 -29.27
N GLN A 41 41.78 -21.36 -29.92
CA GLN A 41 41.83 -22.38 -30.97
C GLN A 41 41.70 -23.80 -30.41
N GLU A 42 42.10 -24.01 -29.16
CA GLU A 42 41.95 -25.30 -28.47
C GLU A 42 40.51 -25.58 -28.01
N LEU A 43 39.62 -24.59 -28.05
CA LEU A 43 38.23 -24.77 -27.68
C LEU A 43 37.44 -25.41 -28.84
N PRO A 44 36.58 -26.39 -28.56
CA PRO A 44 35.81 -27.09 -29.60
C PRO A 44 34.79 -26.18 -30.31
N VAL A 45 34.57 -24.97 -29.79
CA VAL A 45 33.61 -24.01 -30.32
C VAL A 45 34.24 -22.62 -30.35
N LYS A 46 33.90 -21.82 -31.36
CA LYS A 46 34.28 -20.40 -31.42
C LYS A 46 33.72 -19.69 -30.19
N VAL A 47 34.59 -19.04 -29.42
CA VAL A 47 34.20 -18.26 -28.24
C VAL A 47 34.40 -16.78 -28.52
N ASP A 48 33.41 -15.97 -28.14
CA ASP A 48 33.50 -14.52 -28.12
C ASP A 48 33.71 -14.07 -26.67
N ILE A 49 34.74 -13.25 -26.44
CA ILE A 49 35.11 -12.80 -25.10
C ILE A 49 34.71 -11.34 -24.95
N GLU A 50 33.80 -11.07 -24.03
CA GLU A 50 33.39 -9.71 -23.65
C GLU A 50 33.89 -9.38 -22.23
N GLN A 51 34.41 -8.17 -22.03
CA GLN A 51 34.80 -7.67 -20.72
C GLN A 51 33.76 -6.66 -20.23
N ARG A 52 33.23 -6.83 -19.02
CA ARG A 52 32.31 -5.89 -18.38
C ARG A 52 32.83 -5.49 -17.00
N PRO A 53 33.31 -4.25 -16.82
CA PRO A 53 33.77 -3.76 -15.51
C PRO A 53 32.57 -3.45 -14.59
N THR A 54 31.75 -4.45 -14.32
CA THR A 54 30.55 -4.39 -13.48
C THR A 54 30.54 -5.60 -12.55
N LEU A 55 30.07 -5.44 -11.32
CA LEU A 55 29.84 -6.57 -10.42
C LEU A 55 28.52 -7.31 -10.73
N ALA A 56 27.63 -6.68 -11.49
CA ALA A 56 26.38 -7.29 -11.93
C ALA A 56 26.65 -8.43 -12.93
N PRO A 57 26.07 -9.63 -12.74
CA PRO A 57 26.27 -10.75 -13.63
C PRO A 57 25.64 -10.45 -15.02
N PRO A 58 26.35 -10.76 -16.11
CA PRO A 58 25.81 -10.62 -17.46
C PRO A 58 24.74 -11.68 -17.73
N GLN A 59 23.51 -11.24 -18.04
CA GLN A 59 22.37 -12.14 -18.30
C GLN A 59 22.48 -12.85 -19.66
N ASP A 60 23.25 -12.30 -20.58
CA ASP A 60 23.44 -12.78 -21.94
C ASP A 60 24.66 -13.70 -22.12
N ALA A 61 25.40 -13.97 -21.04
CA ALA A 61 26.57 -14.85 -21.07
C ALA A 61 26.19 -16.33 -20.96
N ASP A 62 26.77 -17.18 -21.81
CA ASP A 62 26.64 -18.63 -21.70
C ASP A 62 27.48 -19.15 -20.52
N ILE A 63 28.71 -18.65 -20.41
CA ILE A 63 29.69 -18.97 -19.37
C ILE A 63 30.23 -17.66 -18.79
N PRO A 64 29.56 -17.08 -17.78
CA PRO A 64 30.06 -15.90 -17.10
C PRO A 64 31.24 -16.27 -16.20
N ILE A 65 32.31 -15.47 -16.26
CA ILE A 65 33.48 -15.59 -15.38
C ILE A 65 33.50 -14.38 -14.45
N CYS A 66 33.23 -14.62 -13.18
CA CYS A 66 33.24 -13.59 -12.14
C CYS A 66 34.63 -13.52 -11.52
N VAL A 67 35.36 -12.43 -11.77
CA VAL A 67 36.69 -12.20 -11.20
C VAL A 67 36.55 -11.37 -9.93
N VAL A 68 36.91 -11.98 -8.80
CA VAL A 68 36.68 -11.43 -7.46
C VAL A 68 38.02 -11.32 -6.74
N ASP A 69 38.29 -10.14 -6.21
CA ASP A 69 39.31 -9.98 -5.18
C ASP A 69 38.63 -10.01 -3.81
N PRO A 70 38.93 -10.99 -2.95
CA PRO A 70 38.26 -11.12 -1.66
C PRO A 70 38.59 -9.98 -0.70
N PHE A 71 39.62 -9.16 -0.98
CA PHE A 71 39.97 -8.02 -0.14
C PHE A 71 39.20 -6.74 -0.50
N SER A 72 38.87 -6.56 -1.78
CA SER A 72 38.17 -5.35 -2.27
C SER A 72 36.68 -5.57 -2.52
N THR A 73 36.26 -6.81 -2.80
CA THR A 73 34.87 -7.12 -3.17
C THR A 73 34.20 -7.92 -2.06
N PRO A 74 33.21 -7.36 -1.35
CA PRO A 74 32.48 -8.11 -0.34
C PRO A 74 31.68 -9.23 -1.00
N LEU A 75 31.84 -10.46 -0.53
CA LEU A 75 31.17 -11.65 -1.09
C LEU A 75 29.63 -11.56 -1.03
N GLU A 76 29.11 -10.72 -0.15
CA GLU A 76 27.68 -10.46 0.01
C GLU A 76 27.08 -9.69 -1.17
N SER A 77 27.89 -8.94 -1.92
CA SER A 77 27.43 -8.21 -3.11
C SER A 77 27.39 -9.07 -4.38
N LEU A 78 27.94 -10.28 -4.34
CA LEU A 78 27.97 -11.18 -5.48
C LEU A 78 26.63 -11.90 -5.64
N GLN A 79 25.85 -11.45 -6.61
CA GLN A 79 24.64 -12.13 -7.05
C GLN A 79 25.00 -13.07 -8.20
N ILE A 80 25.00 -14.38 -7.94
CA ILE A 80 25.32 -15.39 -8.95
C ILE A 80 24.07 -16.20 -9.26
N HIS A 81 23.54 -16.03 -10.48
CA HIS A 81 22.31 -16.68 -10.93
C HIS A 81 22.55 -17.79 -11.95
N ASN A 82 23.60 -17.64 -12.77
CA ASN A 82 23.89 -18.61 -13.80
C ASN A 82 24.62 -19.82 -13.17
N PRO A 83 24.08 -21.05 -13.28
CA PRO A 83 24.72 -22.25 -12.73
C PRO A 83 26.07 -22.57 -13.38
N ASN A 84 26.30 -22.05 -14.59
CA ASN A 84 27.54 -22.21 -15.35
C ASN A 84 28.59 -21.13 -15.02
N THR A 85 28.36 -20.31 -13.99
CA THR A 85 29.31 -19.25 -13.60
C THR A 85 30.60 -19.86 -13.07
N ILE A 86 31.73 -19.36 -13.57
CA ILE A 86 33.07 -19.65 -13.05
C ILE A 86 33.47 -18.51 -12.12
N LEU A 87 33.67 -18.81 -10.84
CA LEU A 87 34.06 -17.83 -9.83
C LEU A 87 35.58 -17.90 -9.64
N VAL A 88 36.28 -16.82 -9.99
CA VAL A 88 37.75 -16.74 -9.97
C VAL A 88 38.19 -15.77 -8.88
N PHE A 89 38.79 -16.30 -7.82
CA PHE A 89 39.43 -15.51 -6.77
C PHE A 89 40.86 -15.17 -7.16
N THR A 90 41.21 -13.88 -7.18
CA THR A 90 42.54 -13.39 -7.62
C THR A 90 43.63 -13.48 -6.55
N SER A 91 43.28 -13.87 -5.33
CA SER A 91 44.25 -14.20 -4.29
C SER A 91 44.21 -15.70 -4.01
N ILE A 92 45.39 -16.28 -3.87
CA ILE A 92 45.56 -17.62 -3.30
C ILE A 92 45.75 -17.36 -1.81
N PRO A 93 44.69 -17.50 -0.97
CA PRO A 93 44.88 -17.22 0.43
C PRO A 93 45.83 -18.31 0.99
N PRO A 94 46.88 -17.94 1.76
CA PRO A 94 47.73 -18.91 2.45
C PRO A 94 46.94 -19.70 3.51
N TYR A 95 45.72 -19.26 3.80
CA TYR A 95 44.80 -19.85 4.77
C TYR A 95 43.41 -19.85 4.13
N GLN A 96 42.83 -21.03 3.83
CA GLN A 96 41.44 -21.11 3.37
C GLN A 96 40.55 -20.36 4.38
N PRO A 97 40.03 -19.16 4.05
CA PRO A 97 39.05 -18.56 4.92
C PRO A 97 37.90 -19.56 4.95
N LYS A 98 37.33 -19.82 6.13
CA LYS A 98 36.02 -20.47 6.22
C LYS A 98 35.01 -19.49 5.62
N LEU A 99 35.02 -19.38 4.30
CA LEU A 99 34.09 -18.58 3.53
C LEU A 99 32.70 -19.10 3.91
N SER A 100 31.88 -18.22 4.47
CA SER A 100 30.50 -18.58 4.78
C SER A 100 29.79 -18.73 3.44
N TYR A 101 29.78 -19.95 2.89
CA TYR A 101 29.28 -20.29 1.56
C TYR A 101 27.78 -20.05 1.35
N ARG A 102 27.08 -19.37 2.27
CA ARG A 102 25.63 -19.18 2.19
C ARG A 102 25.22 -18.49 0.88
N ASN A 103 25.99 -17.52 0.40
CA ASN A 103 25.66 -16.76 -0.81
C ASN A 103 26.18 -17.40 -2.12
N ILE A 104 27.10 -18.37 -2.03
CA ILE A 104 27.74 -19.02 -3.19
C ILE A 104 27.10 -20.38 -3.51
N ARG A 105 26.02 -20.77 -2.79
CA ARG A 105 25.38 -22.09 -2.97
C ARG A 105 24.89 -22.39 -4.39
N ALA A 106 24.66 -21.35 -5.20
CA ALA A 106 24.25 -21.49 -6.59
C ALA A 106 25.39 -21.97 -7.52
N VAL A 107 26.65 -21.83 -7.11
CA VAL A 107 27.82 -22.18 -7.92
C VAL A 107 28.31 -23.58 -7.56
N ASP A 108 28.48 -24.45 -8.56
CA ASP A 108 29.13 -25.74 -8.36
C ASP A 108 30.52 -25.50 -7.75
N PRO A 109 30.89 -26.15 -6.63
CA PRO A 109 32.21 -26.04 -6.04
C PRO A 109 33.37 -26.24 -7.03
N ARG A 110 33.16 -27.01 -8.11
CA ARG A 110 34.13 -27.22 -9.18
C ARG A 110 34.46 -25.96 -9.99
N ASN A 111 33.57 -24.98 -9.98
CA ASN A 111 33.72 -23.71 -10.68
C ASN A 111 34.35 -22.62 -9.82
N ILE A 112 34.66 -22.92 -8.56
CA ILE A 112 35.31 -21.98 -7.66
C ILE A 112 36.82 -22.17 -7.79
N LEU A 113 37.46 -21.22 -8.46
CA LEU A 113 38.87 -21.27 -8.80
C LEU A 113 39.64 -20.20 -8.03
N PHE A 114 40.86 -20.53 -7.61
CA PHE A 114 41.79 -19.59 -6.98
C PHE A 114 42.99 -19.44 -7.90
N VAL A 115 43.23 -18.21 -8.35
CA VAL A 115 44.20 -17.89 -9.38
C VAL A 115 45.05 -16.72 -8.89
N ASN A 116 46.35 -16.75 -9.14
CA ASN A 116 47.24 -15.61 -8.90
C ASN A 116 47.66 -14.99 -10.24
N PRO A 117 46.91 -14.00 -10.74
CA PRO A 117 47.16 -13.43 -12.06
C PRO A 117 48.46 -12.62 -12.13
N LEU A 118 48.96 -12.08 -11.00
CA LEU A 118 50.27 -11.41 -10.94
C LEU A 118 51.41 -12.39 -11.19
N ARG A 119 51.31 -13.59 -10.62
CA ARG A 119 52.28 -14.67 -10.83
C ARG A 119 52.29 -15.11 -12.29
N ALA A 120 51.12 -15.29 -12.89
CA ALA A 120 51.01 -15.63 -14.30
C ALA A 120 51.64 -14.57 -15.22
N ARG A 121 51.40 -13.28 -14.92
CA ARG A 121 52.01 -12.16 -15.63
C ARG A 121 53.54 -12.15 -15.49
N ALA A 122 54.08 -12.34 -14.29
CA ALA A 122 55.53 -12.43 -14.08
C ALA A 122 56.18 -13.58 -14.86
N GLY A 123 55.49 -14.72 -15.01
CA GLY A 123 55.90 -15.80 -15.89
C GLY A 123 55.94 -15.39 -17.36
N LEU A 124 54.88 -14.71 -17.84
CA LEU A 124 54.81 -14.18 -19.21
C LEU A 124 55.91 -13.15 -19.49
N ASP A 125 56.14 -12.23 -18.55
CA ASP A 125 57.20 -11.22 -18.67
C ASP A 125 58.59 -11.88 -18.74
N ALA A 126 58.82 -12.96 -17.98
CA ALA A 126 60.08 -13.71 -17.99
C ALA A 126 60.35 -14.37 -19.36
N ILE A 127 59.34 -15.02 -19.97
CA ILE A 127 59.51 -15.67 -21.29
C ILE A 127 59.59 -14.66 -22.43
N HIS A 128 58.89 -13.52 -22.33
CA HIS A 128 59.00 -12.45 -23.32
C HIS A 128 60.35 -11.74 -23.29
N ALA A 129 60.98 -11.62 -22.11
CA ALA A 129 62.29 -10.99 -21.97
C ALA A 129 63.40 -11.79 -22.68
N ASP A 130 63.38 -13.12 -22.59
CA ASP A 130 64.34 -13.99 -23.28
C ASP A 130 63.73 -15.38 -23.57
N PRO A 131 63.05 -15.55 -24.73
CA PRO A 131 62.38 -16.81 -25.05
C PRO A 131 63.35 -17.97 -25.33
N SER A 132 64.63 -17.67 -25.56
CA SER A 132 65.67 -18.67 -25.84
C SER A 132 66.35 -19.20 -24.57
N SER A 133 66.20 -18.50 -23.44
CA SER A 133 66.85 -18.87 -22.20
C SER A 133 66.13 -20.02 -21.49
N PRO A 134 66.84 -21.11 -21.14
CA PRO A 134 66.24 -22.22 -20.39
C PRO A 134 65.74 -21.77 -19.01
N THR A 135 66.38 -20.77 -18.41
CA THR A 135 65.97 -20.18 -17.12
C THR A 135 64.65 -19.43 -17.25
N ALA A 136 64.44 -18.70 -18.34
CA ALA A 136 63.19 -18.01 -18.61
C ALA A 136 62.03 -18.99 -18.85
N VAL A 137 62.28 -20.08 -19.59
CA VAL A 137 61.31 -21.17 -19.79
C VAL A 137 60.95 -21.83 -18.47
N GLN A 138 61.94 -22.20 -17.64
CA GLN A 138 61.71 -22.80 -16.33
C GLN A 138 60.89 -21.86 -15.44
N ARG A 139 61.26 -20.57 -15.38
CA ARG A 139 60.52 -19.57 -14.60
C ARG A 139 59.08 -19.41 -15.10
N TYR A 140 58.86 -19.36 -16.41
CA TYR A 140 57.51 -19.33 -16.97
C TYR A 140 56.69 -20.55 -16.52
N GLN A 141 57.25 -21.75 -16.58
CA GLN A 141 56.55 -22.98 -16.15
C GLN A 141 56.22 -22.95 -14.65
N ASP A 142 57.17 -22.57 -13.80
CA ASP A 142 56.97 -22.50 -12.35
C ASP A 142 55.92 -21.44 -11.96
N GLU A 143 55.98 -20.26 -12.59
CA GLU A 143 55.05 -19.17 -12.33
C GLU A 143 53.66 -19.45 -12.92
N PHE A 144 53.58 -20.03 -14.12
CA PHE A 144 52.33 -20.43 -14.77
C PHE A 144 51.62 -21.53 -13.97
N ASN A 145 52.33 -22.59 -13.58
CA ASN A 145 51.78 -23.67 -12.76
C ASN A 145 51.36 -23.14 -11.38
N GLY A 146 52.19 -22.31 -10.75
CA GLY A 146 51.90 -21.72 -9.46
C GLY A 146 50.76 -20.69 -9.48
N SER A 147 50.48 -20.08 -10.63
CA SER A 147 49.37 -19.14 -10.80
C SER A 147 48.00 -19.81 -10.86
N ARG A 148 47.95 -21.11 -11.21
CA ARG A 148 46.72 -21.89 -11.45
C ARG A 148 45.81 -21.34 -12.54
N ILE A 149 46.28 -20.44 -13.42
CA ILE A 149 45.46 -19.91 -14.53
C ILE A 149 44.96 -21.03 -15.47
N GLY A 150 45.74 -22.11 -15.63
CA GLY A 150 45.35 -23.30 -16.41
C GLY A 150 44.10 -24.02 -15.86
N ASP A 151 43.74 -23.80 -14.59
CA ASP A 151 42.50 -24.35 -14.03
C ASP A 151 41.26 -23.66 -14.62
N ILE A 152 41.33 -22.38 -14.99
CA ILE A 152 40.26 -21.68 -15.71
C ILE A 152 40.03 -22.35 -17.06
N THR A 153 41.11 -22.59 -17.81
CA THR A 153 41.06 -23.30 -19.09
C THR A 153 40.44 -24.67 -18.95
N ARG A 154 40.82 -25.43 -17.92
CA ARG A 154 40.27 -26.76 -17.68
C ARG A 154 38.79 -26.73 -17.31
N ALA A 155 38.36 -25.74 -16.51
CA ALA A 155 36.96 -25.54 -16.18
C ALA A 155 36.13 -25.19 -17.43
N ILE A 156 36.60 -24.26 -18.26
CA ILE A 156 35.93 -23.92 -19.53
C ILE A 156 35.84 -25.15 -20.45
N LYS A 157 36.94 -25.92 -20.59
CA LYS A 157 36.94 -27.14 -21.40
C LYS A 157 36.00 -28.21 -20.84
N SER A 158 35.91 -28.36 -19.52
CA SER A 158 35.01 -29.34 -18.91
C SER A 158 33.54 -29.00 -19.14
N TYR A 159 33.19 -27.70 -19.20
CA TYR A 159 31.85 -27.25 -19.60
C TYR A 159 31.49 -27.69 -21.02
N PHE A 160 32.35 -27.42 -21.99
CA PHE A 160 32.09 -27.82 -23.37
C PHE A 160 32.10 -29.34 -23.56
N SER A 161 32.93 -30.06 -22.79
CA SER A 161 33.02 -31.53 -22.88
C SER A 161 31.82 -32.24 -22.24
N SER A 162 31.31 -31.72 -21.13
CA SER A 162 30.21 -32.35 -20.37
C SER A 162 28.83 -32.05 -20.94
N SER A 163 28.63 -30.86 -21.50
CA SER A 163 27.30 -30.43 -21.96
C SER A 163 26.95 -30.90 -23.37
N GLY A 164 27.89 -31.54 -24.09
CA GLY A 164 27.71 -32.15 -25.41
C GLY A 164 27.53 -31.16 -26.57
N THR A 165 26.73 -30.10 -26.41
CA THR A 165 26.49 -29.04 -27.39
C THR A 165 26.34 -27.66 -26.74
N LEU A 166 26.77 -26.60 -27.44
CA LEU A 166 26.58 -25.20 -27.01
C LEU A 166 25.10 -24.88 -26.77
N GLN A 167 24.20 -25.48 -27.56
CA GLN A 167 22.76 -25.32 -27.41
C GLN A 167 22.26 -25.81 -26.05
N ALA A 168 22.82 -26.90 -25.51
CA ALA A 168 22.47 -27.40 -24.18
C ALA A 168 22.93 -26.44 -23.07
N ILE A 169 24.11 -25.83 -23.21
CA ILE A 169 24.62 -24.81 -22.28
C ILE A 169 23.70 -23.58 -22.31
N HIS A 170 23.35 -23.11 -23.50
CA HIS A 170 22.45 -21.96 -23.68
C HIS A 170 21.07 -22.24 -23.08
N LYS A 171 20.48 -23.40 -23.40
CA LYS A 171 19.17 -23.83 -22.86
C LYS A 171 19.22 -23.88 -21.33
N ARG A 172 20.27 -24.44 -20.74
CA ARG A 172 20.42 -24.52 -19.27
C ARG A 172 20.54 -23.14 -18.62
N SER A 173 21.32 -22.24 -19.21
CA SER A 173 21.46 -20.86 -18.73
C SER A 173 20.10 -20.13 -18.75
N ARG A 174 19.37 -20.26 -19.85
CA ARG A 174 18.03 -19.68 -20.01
C ARG A 174 17.00 -20.28 -19.05
N LEU A 175 17.01 -21.59 -18.85
CA LEU A 175 16.12 -22.24 -17.88
C LEU A 175 16.42 -21.78 -16.44
N ALA A 176 17.70 -21.55 -16.10
CA ALA A 176 18.05 -20.98 -14.81
C ALA A 176 17.56 -19.53 -14.66
N GLU A 177 17.65 -18.71 -15.71
CA GLU A 177 17.07 -17.35 -15.75
C GLU A 177 15.55 -17.38 -15.49
N LEU A 178 14.83 -18.29 -16.16
CA LEU A 178 13.39 -18.45 -15.97
C LEU A 178 13.05 -18.94 -14.55
N ALA A 179 13.81 -19.88 -14.00
CA ALA A 179 13.61 -20.37 -12.64
C ALA A 179 13.83 -19.27 -11.58
N VAL A 180 14.80 -18.37 -11.79
CA VAL A 180 15.00 -17.20 -10.93
C VAL A 180 13.83 -16.23 -11.06
N ALA A 181 13.32 -16.00 -12.27
CA ALA A 181 12.15 -15.15 -12.49
C ALA A 181 10.89 -15.73 -11.83
N ASP A 182 10.67 -17.05 -11.90
CA ASP A 182 9.57 -17.74 -11.21
C ASP A 182 9.67 -17.58 -9.69
N ALA A 183 10.88 -17.73 -9.13
CA ALA A 183 11.11 -17.53 -7.70
C ALA A 183 10.83 -16.07 -7.28
N GLU A 184 11.22 -15.09 -8.10
CA GLU A 184 10.93 -13.67 -7.86
C GLU A 184 9.41 -13.39 -7.90
N ILE A 185 8.70 -13.92 -8.91
CA ILE A 185 7.23 -13.80 -9.01
C ILE A 185 6.56 -14.39 -7.77
N ASN A 186 6.93 -15.62 -7.38
CA ASN A 186 6.33 -16.28 -6.23
C ASN A 186 6.60 -15.51 -4.92
N HIS A 187 7.83 -15.01 -4.74
CA HIS A 187 8.17 -14.17 -3.58
C HIS A 187 7.31 -12.90 -3.51
N VAL A 188 7.11 -12.20 -4.63
CA VAL A 188 6.24 -11.01 -4.69
C VAL A 188 4.79 -11.38 -4.40
N LEU A 189 4.27 -12.47 -4.97
CA LEU A 189 2.90 -12.93 -4.73
C LEU A 189 2.67 -13.34 -3.27
N ASP A 190 3.62 -14.04 -2.65
CA ASP A 190 3.58 -14.40 -1.23
C ASP A 190 3.54 -13.14 -0.35
N ALA A 191 4.41 -12.16 -0.63
CA ALA A 191 4.45 -10.90 0.10
C ALA A 191 3.15 -10.09 -0.06
N VAL A 192 2.59 -10.04 -1.27
CA VAL A 192 1.29 -9.41 -1.54
C VAL A 192 0.15 -10.10 -0.79
N SER A 193 0.15 -11.44 -0.76
CA SER A 193 -0.85 -12.22 -0.01
C SER A 193 -0.76 -11.97 1.50
N GLY A 194 0.45 -11.83 2.04
CA GLY A 194 0.70 -11.48 3.44
C GLY A 194 0.19 -10.09 3.80
N LEU A 195 0.47 -9.08 2.95
CA LEU A 195 -0.04 -7.73 3.14
C LEU A 195 -1.57 -7.70 3.05
N ARG A 196 -2.17 -8.39 2.07
CA ARG A 196 -3.62 -8.47 1.91
C ARG A 196 -4.31 -9.09 3.12
N THR A 197 -3.75 -10.17 3.66
CA THR A 197 -4.26 -10.82 4.88
C THR A 197 -4.22 -9.86 6.05
N THR A 198 -3.10 -9.13 6.20
CA THR A 198 -2.94 -8.10 7.25
C THR A 198 -3.98 -6.98 7.10
N VAL A 199 -4.22 -6.49 5.87
CA VAL A 199 -5.21 -5.46 5.56
C VAL A 199 -6.62 -5.91 5.97
N GLU A 200 -7.04 -7.12 5.58
CA GLU A 200 -8.37 -7.63 5.91
C GLU A 200 -8.54 -7.92 7.41
N GLU A 201 -7.50 -8.46 8.07
CA GLU A 201 -7.51 -8.66 9.52
C GLU A 201 -7.71 -7.34 10.27
N LYS A 202 -6.94 -6.31 9.90
CA LYS A 202 -7.06 -4.97 10.49
C LYS A 202 -8.41 -4.34 10.18
N ARG A 203 -8.96 -4.54 8.98
CA ARG A 203 -10.29 -4.05 8.60
C ARG A 203 -11.38 -4.58 9.51
N VAL A 204 -11.45 -5.90 9.66
CA VAL A 204 -12.46 -6.57 10.51
C VAL A 204 -12.27 -6.16 11.96
N LYS A 205 -11.03 -6.12 12.45
CA LYS A 205 -10.72 -5.73 13.83
C LYS A 205 -11.18 -4.30 14.12
N VAL A 206 -10.83 -3.33 13.28
CA VAL A 206 -11.20 -1.91 13.49
C VAL A 206 -12.72 -1.73 13.48
N LEU A 207 -13.42 -2.31 12.50
CA LEU A 207 -14.88 -2.20 12.45
C LEU A 207 -15.54 -2.81 13.70
N SER A 208 -15.03 -3.95 14.16
CA SER A 208 -15.53 -4.60 15.38
C SER A 208 -15.22 -3.82 16.65
N GLU A 209 -14.08 -3.12 16.72
CA GLU A 209 -13.66 -2.35 17.89
C GLU A 209 -14.42 -1.03 18.02
N VAL A 210 -14.61 -0.32 16.90
CA VAL A 210 -15.28 0.99 16.87
C VAL A 210 -16.80 0.85 17.01
N LEU A 211 -17.40 -0.21 16.46
CA LEU A 211 -18.85 -0.43 16.49
C LEU A 211 -19.29 -1.44 17.56
N LYS A 212 -18.42 -1.75 18.52
CA LYS A 212 -18.74 -2.71 19.58
C LYS A 212 -19.85 -2.18 20.50
N ASP A 213 -20.86 -3.00 20.76
CA ASP A 213 -21.94 -2.74 21.72
C ASP A 213 -22.82 -1.50 21.40
N ASP A 214 -23.00 -1.17 20.11
CA ASP A 214 -23.81 -0.04 19.63
C ASP A 214 -23.55 1.28 20.39
N PRO A 215 -22.30 1.81 20.39
CA PRO A 215 -21.91 2.95 21.22
C PRO A 215 -22.70 4.21 20.87
N VAL A 216 -23.17 4.30 19.63
CA VAL A 216 -24.04 5.36 19.13
C VAL A 216 -25.35 5.41 19.90
N ARG A 217 -26.01 4.26 20.12
CA ARG A 217 -27.29 4.20 20.84
C ARG A 217 -27.12 4.55 22.31
N HIS A 218 -26.04 4.07 22.93
CA HIS A 218 -25.72 4.44 24.31
C HIS A 218 -25.50 5.96 24.44
N ALA A 219 -24.69 6.55 23.56
CA ALA A 219 -24.43 7.99 23.57
C ALA A 219 -25.69 8.83 23.27
N LEU A 220 -26.55 8.37 22.34
CA LEU A 220 -27.83 9.03 22.05
C LEU A 220 -28.80 8.95 23.22
N GLN A 221 -28.85 7.81 23.91
CA GLN A 221 -29.70 7.63 25.09
C GLN A 221 -29.22 8.51 26.26
N GLN A 222 -27.90 8.61 26.46
CA GLN A 222 -27.32 9.52 27.45
C GLN A 222 -27.65 10.98 27.12
N ALA A 223 -27.43 11.39 25.86
CA ALA A 223 -27.80 12.73 25.40
C ALA A 223 -29.30 13.01 25.59
N LYS A 224 -30.17 12.04 25.30
CA LYS A 224 -31.62 12.12 25.52
C LYS A 224 -31.94 12.34 26.99
N MET A 225 -31.30 11.62 27.90
CA MET A 225 -31.48 11.77 29.35
C MET A 225 -31.05 13.16 29.86
N GLU A 226 -30.02 13.76 29.26
CA GLU A 226 -29.55 15.11 29.61
C GLU A 226 -30.44 16.23 29.05
N VAL A 227 -30.94 16.09 27.81
CA VAL A 227 -31.80 17.10 27.17
C VAL A 227 -33.23 17.05 27.69
N LYS A 228 -33.71 15.85 28.05
CA LYS A 228 -35.08 15.65 28.53
C LYS A 228 -35.50 16.58 29.67
N PRO A 229 -34.76 16.74 30.77
CA PRO A 229 -35.14 17.67 31.84
C PRO A 229 -35.20 19.12 31.37
N VAL A 230 -34.38 19.53 30.39
CA VAL A 230 -34.41 20.89 29.83
C VAL A 230 -35.70 21.10 29.04
N VAL A 231 -36.06 20.16 28.18
CA VAL A 231 -37.29 20.22 27.37
C VAL A 231 -38.55 20.09 28.24
N ASP A 232 -38.53 19.24 29.25
CA ASP A 232 -39.66 19.05 30.18
C ASP A 232 -39.86 20.27 31.10
N LYS A 233 -38.78 21.00 31.43
CA LYS A 233 -38.83 22.27 32.18
C LYS A 233 -39.47 23.41 31.38
N LEU A 234 -39.62 23.28 30.06
CA LEU A 234 -40.34 24.23 29.21
C LEU A 234 -41.86 24.04 29.37
N THR A 235 -42.36 24.50 30.51
CA THR A 235 -43.80 24.51 30.79
C THR A 235 -44.50 25.56 29.93
N TRP A 236 -45.76 25.30 29.58
CA TRP A 236 -46.53 26.18 28.68
C TRP A 236 -46.68 27.60 29.22
N TRP A 237 -46.68 27.81 30.53
CA TRP A 237 -46.74 29.16 31.12
C TRP A 237 -45.41 29.88 31.03
N ARG A 238 -44.27 29.18 31.11
CA ARG A 238 -42.94 29.78 30.93
C ARG A 238 -42.70 30.20 29.49
N MET A 239 -43.29 29.47 28.54
CA MET A 239 -43.31 29.83 27.12
C MET A 239 -43.88 31.25 26.89
N LEU A 240 -44.94 31.65 27.61
CA LEU A 240 -45.56 32.97 27.43
C LEU A 240 -44.60 34.13 27.75
N TRP A 241 -43.66 33.92 28.66
CA TRP A 241 -42.73 34.96 29.12
C TRP A 241 -41.36 34.90 28.42
N SER A 242 -40.95 33.73 27.95
CA SER A 242 -39.58 33.45 27.46
C SER A 242 -39.58 32.83 26.07
N LEU A 243 -40.37 33.34 25.11
CA LEU A 243 -40.47 32.75 23.76
C LEU A 243 -39.11 32.62 23.05
N ASP A 244 -38.31 33.68 23.06
CA ASP A 244 -37.03 33.73 22.34
C ASP A 244 -35.96 32.83 22.98
N GLU A 245 -36.02 32.70 24.31
CA GLU A 245 -35.08 31.90 25.10
C GLU A 245 -35.27 30.39 24.88
N ILE A 246 -36.43 29.91 24.42
CA ILE A 246 -36.66 28.47 24.21
C ILE A 246 -35.65 27.92 23.21
N SER A 247 -35.45 28.63 22.10
CA SER A 247 -34.58 28.18 21.02
C SER A 247 -33.13 28.12 21.47
N SER A 248 -32.66 29.11 22.21
CA SER A 248 -31.29 29.18 22.73
C SER A 248 -31.05 28.13 23.82
N HIS A 249 -31.96 27.95 24.78
CA HIS A 249 -31.80 26.96 25.84
C HIS A 249 -31.79 25.52 25.32
N VAL A 250 -32.69 25.20 24.38
CA VAL A 250 -32.72 23.86 23.77
C VAL A 250 -31.49 23.67 22.89
N SER A 251 -31.11 24.66 22.08
CA SER A 251 -29.92 24.56 21.23
C SER A 251 -28.64 24.39 22.06
N ASP A 252 -28.50 25.14 23.15
CA ASP A 252 -27.40 25.01 24.10
C ASP A 252 -27.37 23.63 24.76
N ALA A 253 -28.53 23.13 25.20
CA ALA A 253 -28.63 21.80 25.79
C ALA A 253 -28.23 20.71 24.79
N VAL A 254 -28.72 20.77 23.55
CA VAL A 254 -28.34 19.86 22.47
C VAL A 254 -26.85 19.98 22.15
N GLN A 255 -26.32 21.20 22.02
CA GLN A 255 -24.91 21.44 21.74
C GLN A 255 -23.99 20.87 22.83
N ARG A 256 -24.44 20.89 24.10
CA ARG A 256 -23.68 20.39 25.24
C ARG A 256 -23.78 18.89 25.47
N SER A 257 -24.88 18.25 25.10
CA SER A 257 -25.15 16.84 25.42
C SER A 257 -25.02 15.90 24.22
N TRP A 258 -25.14 16.41 22.98
CA TRP A 258 -25.19 15.57 21.78
C TRP A 258 -23.89 14.80 21.56
N CYS A 259 -23.92 13.50 21.88
CA CYS A 259 -22.92 12.49 21.55
C CYS A 259 -21.47 12.87 21.91
N ARG A 260 -21.22 13.63 22.99
CA ARG A 260 -19.87 14.06 23.35
C ARG A 260 -18.90 12.91 23.62
N ASP A 261 -19.37 11.87 24.29
CA ASP A 261 -18.50 10.73 24.62
C ASP A 261 -18.20 9.89 23.37
N LEU A 262 -19.15 9.76 22.45
CA LEU A 262 -18.94 9.17 21.14
C LEU A 262 -17.96 9.99 20.30
N GLU A 263 -18.07 11.33 20.31
CA GLU A 263 -17.13 12.21 19.61
C GLU A 263 -15.70 12.02 20.12
N LYS A 264 -15.49 11.94 21.44
CA LYS A 264 -14.17 11.64 22.03
C LYS A 264 -13.65 10.26 21.62
N GLN A 265 -14.50 9.24 21.62
CA GLN A 265 -14.13 7.89 21.17
C GLN A 265 -13.74 7.89 19.69
N LEU A 266 -14.51 8.56 18.82
CA LEU A 266 -14.18 8.68 17.40
C LEU A 266 -12.88 9.47 17.17
N ILE A 267 -12.60 10.51 17.95
CA ILE A 267 -11.32 11.24 17.89
C ILE A 267 -10.16 10.33 18.29
N TYR A 268 -10.31 9.54 19.36
CA TYR A 268 -9.32 8.55 19.77
C TYR A 268 -9.07 7.50 18.67
N HIS A 269 -10.13 6.94 18.10
CA HIS A 269 -10.03 5.97 17.01
C HIS A 269 -9.47 6.58 15.72
N ALA A 270 -9.75 7.86 15.41
CA ALA A 270 -9.12 8.56 14.29
C ALA A 270 -7.60 8.63 14.46
N GLY A 271 -7.12 8.90 15.67
CA GLY A 271 -5.69 8.86 15.99
C GLY A 271 -5.08 7.46 15.83
N SER A 272 -5.75 6.44 16.35
CA SER A 272 -5.32 5.03 16.18
C SER A 272 -5.29 4.61 14.71
N LEU A 273 -6.30 5.00 13.92
CA LEU A 273 -6.36 4.75 12.48
C LEU A 273 -5.25 5.46 11.71
N SER A 274 -4.83 6.65 12.14
CA SER A 274 -3.71 7.37 11.53
C SER A 274 -2.38 6.62 11.73
N ILE A 275 -2.16 6.03 12.91
CA ILE A 275 -0.99 5.17 13.16
C ILE A 275 -1.08 3.89 12.33
N LEU A 276 -2.27 3.32 12.19
CA LEU A 276 -2.48 2.14 11.36
C LEU A 276 -2.23 2.43 9.87
N GLN A 277 -2.68 3.59 9.39
CA GLN A 277 -2.43 4.08 8.03
C GLN A 277 -0.93 4.16 7.75
N SER A 278 -0.15 4.80 8.62
CA SER A 278 1.30 4.93 8.41
C SER A 278 2.04 3.59 8.47
N ASN A 279 1.62 2.66 9.33
CA ASN A 279 2.19 1.32 9.42
C ASN A 279 1.91 0.48 8.16
N LEU A 280 0.67 0.52 7.65
CA LEU A 280 0.29 -0.17 6.42
C LEU A 280 0.94 0.46 5.20
N GLU A 281 1.03 1.80 5.18
CA GLU A 281 1.72 2.54 4.12
C GLU A 281 3.21 2.16 4.08
N SER A 282 3.90 2.17 5.22
CA SER A 282 5.31 1.77 5.32
C SER A 282 5.51 0.32 4.87
N SER A 283 4.61 -0.58 5.29
CA SER A 283 4.62 -1.98 4.89
C SER A 283 4.43 -2.12 3.37
N ALA A 284 3.48 -1.37 2.78
CA ALA A 284 3.21 -1.37 1.36
C ALA A 284 4.37 -0.80 0.53
N PHE A 285 5.01 0.28 0.97
CA PHE A 285 6.18 0.84 0.32
C PHE A 285 7.42 -0.05 0.48
N SER A 286 7.54 -0.81 1.58
CA SER A 286 8.63 -1.78 1.74
C SER A 286 8.55 -2.96 0.76
N LEU A 287 7.35 -3.28 0.25
CA LEU A 287 7.18 -4.28 -0.80
C LEU A 287 7.58 -3.76 -2.18
N LEU A 288 7.60 -2.45 -2.39
CA LEU A 288 8.04 -1.89 -3.65
C LEU A 288 9.56 -1.98 -3.70
N PRO A 289 10.14 -2.60 -4.74
CA PRO A 289 11.59 -2.69 -4.90
C PRO A 289 12.18 -1.28 -5.03
N SER A 290 12.74 -0.78 -3.91
CA SER A 290 13.55 0.43 -3.87
C SER A 290 14.96 0.09 -4.34
N PRO A 291 15.62 0.97 -5.12
CA PRO A 291 17.01 0.76 -5.55
C PRO A 291 17.98 0.50 -4.38
N GLU A 292 17.64 0.97 -3.17
CA GLU A 292 18.48 0.82 -1.97
C GLU A 292 18.24 -0.51 -1.22
N ASN A 293 17.07 -1.15 -1.37
CA ASN A 293 16.66 -2.31 -0.57
C ASN A 293 16.52 -3.61 -1.38
N CYS A 294 16.85 -3.60 -2.68
CA CYS A 294 16.69 -4.80 -3.50
C CYS A 294 17.84 -5.78 -3.31
N SER A 295 17.49 -6.97 -2.81
CA SER A 295 18.34 -8.17 -2.88
C SER A 295 18.45 -8.73 -4.32
N PHE A 296 17.70 -8.16 -5.26
CA PHE A 296 17.65 -8.56 -6.67
C PHE A 296 18.47 -7.63 -7.56
N PRO A 297 19.03 -8.13 -8.66
CA PRO A 297 19.81 -7.33 -9.61
C PRO A 297 18.93 -6.26 -10.26
N ILE A 298 19.42 -5.01 -10.24
CA ILE A 298 18.75 -3.85 -10.84
C ILE A 298 18.85 -3.95 -12.39
N PRO A 299 17.76 -3.70 -13.15
CA PRO A 299 16.41 -3.32 -12.71
C PRO A 299 15.44 -4.51 -12.58
N SER A 300 14.88 -4.73 -11.38
CA SER A 300 13.78 -5.69 -11.17
C SER A 300 12.54 -5.27 -11.98
N PRO A 301 11.85 -6.19 -12.67
CA PRO A 301 10.65 -5.89 -13.45
C PRO A 301 9.48 -5.37 -12.58
N PHE A 302 9.57 -5.54 -11.26
CA PHE A 302 8.57 -5.06 -10.31
C PHE A 302 8.78 -3.59 -9.89
N SER A 303 9.88 -2.97 -10.29
CA SER A 303 10.13 -1.54 -10.05
C SER A 303 9.39 -0.71 -11.11
N SER A 304 8.08 -0.57 -10.94
CA SER A 304 7.26 0.25 -11.83
C SER A 304 7.24 1.71 -11.33
N PRO A 305 7.88 2.65 -12.04
CA PRO A 305 7.82 4.07 -11.67
C PRO A 305 6.39 4.62 -11.77
N VAL A 306 5.56 4.03 -12.65
CA VAL A 306 4.15 4.38 -12.79
C VAL A 306 3.37 4.03 -11.52
N LEU A 307 3.56 2.83 -10.98
CA LEU A 307 2.93 2.41 -9.73
C LEU A 307 3.39 3.30 -8.57
N HIS A 308 4.70 3.53 -8.45
CA HIS A 308 5.26 4.38 -7.40
C HIS A 308 4.69 5.80 -7.44
N ASN A 309 4.70 6.45 -8.61
CA ASN A 309 4.13 7.78 -8.80
C ASN A 309 2.63 7.81 -8.52
N SER A 310 1.88 6.78 -8.89
CA SER A 310 0.44 6.70 -8.65
C SER A 310 0.09 6.53 -7.16
N LEU A 311 1.01 5.98 -6.37
CA LEU A 311 0.88 5.86 -4.92
C LEU A 311 1.25 7.18 -4.24
N LEU A 312 2.36 7.79 -4.62
CA LEU A 312 2.75 9.12 -4.15
C LEU A 312 1.66 10.16 -4.44
N GLN A 313 1.07 10.14 -5.63
CA GLN A 313 -0.06 11.00 -5.95
C GLN A 313 -1.23 10.81 -4.98
N LYS A 314 -1.51 9.56 -4.57
CA LYS A 314 -2.60 9.26 -3.64
C LYS A 314 -2.25 9.72 -2.21
N THR A 315 -1.02 9.53 -1.76
CA THR A 315 -0.59 9.95 -0.42
C THR A 315 -0.52 11.47 -0.27
N HIS A 316 -0.23 12.19 -1.38
CA HIS A 316 -0.21 13.65 -1.41
C HIS A 316 -1.59 14.30 -1.56
N LEU A 317 -2.69 13.54 -1.71
CA LEU A 317 -4.03 14.14 -1.74
C LEU A 317 -4.36 14.77 -0.39
N PRO A 318 -4.94 15.99 -0.36
CA PRO A 318 -5.29 16.66 0.89
C PRO A 318 -6.36 15.92 1.70
N THR A 319 -7.11 15.03 1.04
CA THR A 319 -8.11 14.16 1.67
C THR A 319 -7.53 12.89 2.25
N TYR A 320 -6.30 12.51 1.93
CA TYR A 320 -5.65 11.28 2.41
C TYR A 320 -5.31 11.28 3.90
N PRO A 321 -4.68 12.34 4.48
CA PRO A 321 -4.34 12.32 5.90
C PRO A 321 -5.62 12.30 6.75
N LEU A 322 -5.70 11.32 7.64
CA LEU A 322 -6.82 11.19 8.56
C LEU A 322 -6.83 12.35 9.55
N THR A 323 -7.88 13.17 9.48
CA THR A 323 -8.16 14.20 10.47
C THR A 323 -9.30 13.76 11.39
N PRO A 324 -9.35 14.19 12.65
CA PRO A 324 -10.46 13.85 13.56
C PRO A 324 -11.83 14.25 13.00
N CYS A 325 -11.87 15.36 12.25
CA CYS A 325 -13.07 15.84 11.57
C CYS A 325 -13.66 14.84 10.56
N SER A 326 -12.84 13.95 10.01
CA SER A 326 -13.29 12.96 9.01
C SER A 326 -14.31 11.98 9.59
N LEU A 327 -14.15 11.58 10.86
CA LEU A 327 -15.10 10.70 11.55
C LEU A 327 -16.18 11.46 12.32
N THR A 328 -15.91 12.69 12.79
CA THR A 328 -16.88 13.46 13.59
C THR A 328 -17.83 14.32 12.75
N SER A 329 -17.59 14.47 11.44
CA SER A 329 -18.44 15.25 10.53
C SER A 329 -19.93 14.88 10.59
N PRO A 330 -20.33 13.59 10.58
CA PRO A 330 -21.74 13.21 10.72
C PRO A 330 -22.40 13.70 12.02
N ILE A 331 -21.66 13.66 13.14
CA ILE A 331 -22.17 14.14 14.45
C ILE A 331 -22.46 15.63 14.37
N THR A 332 -21.52 16.42 13.85
CA THR A 332 -21.70 17.88 13.74
C THR A 332 -22.85 18.25 12.80
N THR A 333 -22.97 17.54 11.66
CA THR A 333 -24.04 17.74 10.67
C THR A 333 -25.42 17.44 11.27
N ARG A 334 -25.56 16.29 11.96
CA ARG A 334 -26.83 15.87 12.59
C ARG A 334 -27.21 16.73 13.78
N ARG A 335 -26.24 17.18 14.58
CA ARG A 335 -26.45 18.17 15.65
C ARG A 335 -27.00 19.47 15.10
N ASN A 336 -26.37 20.00 14.05
CA ASN A 336 -26.83 21.22 13.39
C ASN A 336 -28.22 21.03 12.76
N GLN A 337 -28.54 19.83 12.24
CA GLN A 337 -29.86 19.51 11.74
C GLN A 337 -30.94 19.61 12.82
N ILE A 338 -30.70 19.13 14.05
CA ILE A 338 -31.66 19.23 15.16
C ILE A 338 -31.87 20.69 15.57
N ILE A 339 -30.77 21.44 15.67
CA ILE A 339 -30.79 22.86 16.04
C ILE A 339 -31.53 23.69 14.98
N GLN A 340 -31.28 23.45 13.69
CA GLN A 340 -31.84 24.26 12.61
C GLN A 340 -33.30 23.93 12.29
N TYR A 341 -33.72 22.65 12.37
CA TYR A 341 -35.03 22.23 11.87
C TYR A 341 -36.04 21.91 13.00
N PRO A 342 -35.89 20.84 13.81
CA PRO A 342 -36.77 20.59 14.95
C PRO A 342 -36.89 21.75 15.94
N THR A 343 -35.77 22.37 16.33
CA THR A 343 -35.80 23.43 17.36
C THR A 343 -36.47 24.71 16.84
N THR A 344 -36.29 25.07 15.57
CA THR A 344 -37.02 26.21 14.97
C THR A 344 -38.51 25.92 14.84
N ARG A 345 -38.91 24.69 14.49
CA ARG A 345 -40.33 24.28 14.48
C ARG A 345 -40.93 24.29 15.89
N LEU A 346 -40.19 23.87 16.90
CA LEU A 346 -40.62 23.94 18.30
C LEU A 346 -40.81 25.41 18.72
N HIS A 347 -39.87 26.29 18.36
CA HIS A 347 -39.97 27.72 18.62
C HIS A 347 -41.20 28.34 17.94
N LEU A 348 -41.43 28.07 16.65
CA LEU A 348 -42.63 28.55 15.94
C LEU A 348 -43.93 28.00 16.54
N ALA A 349 -43.95 26.74 16.97
CA ALA A 349 -45.10 26.16 17.65
C ALA A 349 -45.34 26.83 19.02
N GLY A 350 -44.27 27.21 19.72
CA GLY A 350 -44.32 28.03 20.93
C GLY A 350 -44.93 29.40 20.63
N GLN A 351 -44.42 30.12 19.64
CA GLN A 351 -44.95 31.43 19.23
C GLN A 351 -46.44 31.36 18.85
N GLN A 352 -46.84 30.37 18.04
CA GLN A 352 -48.24 30.17 17.67
C GLN A 352 -49.14 29.85 18.88
N SER A 353 -48.64 29.07 19.84
CA SER A 353 -49.40 28.70 21.03
C SER A 353 -49.52 29.89 21.98
N ALA A 354 -48.45 30.67 22.17
CA ALA A 354 -48.46 31.90 22.97
C ALA A 354 -49.40 32.96 22.37
N LEU A 355 -49.38 33.17 21.06
CA LEU A 355 -50.32 34.07 20.38
C LEU A 355 -51.77 33.59 20.52
N GLY A 356 -52.03 32.28 20.38
CA GLY A 356 -53.37 31.72 20.54
C GLY A 356 -53.90 31.85 21.97
N ILE A 357 -53.07 31.59 22.98
CA ILE A 357 -53.41 31.79 24.40
C ILE A 357 -53.61 33.28 24.68
N GLY A 358 -52.70 34.14 24.24
CA GLY A 358 -52.77 35.59 24.41
C GLY A 358 -54.03 36.18 23.78
N ALA A 359 -54.38 35.77 22.56
CA ALA A 359 -55.62 36.17 21.89
C ALA A 359 -56.87 35.66 22.62
N SER A 360 -56.84 34.44 23.16
CA SER A 360 -57.96 33.88 23.94
C SER A 360 -58.15 34.61 25.27
N ILE A 361 -57.06 35.01 25.94
CA ILE A 361 -57.12 35.81 27.17
C ILE A 361 -57.59 37.24 26.84
N ALA A 362 -57.02 37.88 25.82
CA ALA A 362 -57.39 39.23 25.42
C ALA A 362 -58.86 39.31 24.96
N SER A 363 -59.36 38.31 24.23
CA SER A 363 -60.78 38.23 23.89
C SER A 363 -61.66 37.93 25.10
N GLY A 364 -61.26 37.02 25.99
CA GLY A 364 -62.01 36.73 27.22
C GLY A 364 -62.11 37.94 28.17
N VAL A 365 -61.00 38.65 28.37
CA VAL A 365 -60.93 39.88 29.20
C VAL A 365 -61.61 41.05 28.48
N GLY A 366 -61.42 41.20 27.17
CA GLY A 366 -62.05 42.23 26.36
C GLY A 366 -63.57 42.10 26.33
N LEU A 367 -64.09 40.88 26.23
CA LEU A 367 -65.54 40.61 26.32
C LEU A 367 -66.07 40.83 27.74
N SER A 368 -65.30 40.48 28.77
CA SER A 368 -65.66 40.74 30.18
C SER A 368 -65.69 42.24 30.50
N TRP A 369 -64.72 43.00 29.99
CA TRP A 369 -64.66 44.46 30.10
C TRP A 369 -65.76 45.13 29.28
N ALA A 370 -65.97 44.70 28.03
CA ALA A 370 -67.03 45.21 27.17
C ALA A 370 -68.43 44.88 27.72
N ALA A 371 -68.61 43.78 28.44
CA ALA A 371 -69.86 43.49 29.15
C ALA A 371 -70.06 44.40 30.38
N TRP A 372 -69.01 44.68 31.14
CA TRP A 372 -69.06 45.67 32.23
C TRP A 372 -69.35 47.08 31.71
N VAL A 373 -68.71 47.50 30.60
CA VAL A 373 -68.98 48.79 29.93
C VAL A 373 -70.32 48.78 29.19
N GLY A 374 -70.78 47.64 28.68
CA GLY A 374 -72.10 47.47 28.05
C GLY A 374 -73.26 47.70 29.03
N SER A 375 -73.04 47.44 30.32
CA SER A 375 -73.93 47.87 31.41
C SER A 375 -74.09 49.41 31.49
N LEU A 376 -73.26 50.19 30.79
CA LEU A 376 -73.36 51.66 30.66
C LEU A 376 -74.11 52.11 29.38
N ASN A 377 -74.93 51.24 28.74
CA ASN A 377 -75.74 51.54 27.55
C ASN A 377 -74.96 51.89 26.26
N LEU A 378 -73.76 51.36 26.06
CA LEU A 378 -73.06 51.42 24.78
C LEU A 378 -73.41 50.19 23.91
N THR A 379 -74.22 50.40 22.88
CA THR A 379 -74.80 49.38 22.00
C THR A 379 -73.76 48.65 21.14
N ILE A 380 -73.27 47.50 21.60
CA ILE A 380 -72.57 46.51 20.75
C ILE A 380 -73.54 45.34 20.49
N PRO A 381 -73.93 45.05 19.23
CA PRO A 381 -75.07 44.19 18.90
C PRO A 381 -74.90 42.70 19.27
N ILE A 382 -73.69 42.23 19.54
CA ILE A 382 -73.43 40.83 19.92
C ILE A 382 -73.66 40.61 21.44
N ILE A 383 -73.64 41.67 22.25
CA ILE A 383 -73.68 41.61 23.72
C ILE A 383 -75.12 41.80 24.26
N HIS A 384 -76.07 42.18 23.40
CA HIS A 384 -77.44 42.55 23.82
C HIS A 384 -78.28 41.38 24.38
N HIS A 385 -77.82 40.12 24.25
CA HIS A 385 -78.51 38.94 24.77
C HIS A 385 -77.95 38.42 26.10
N MET A 386 -76.92 39.05 26.68
CA MET A 386 -76.33 38.64 27.97
C MET A 386 -76.68 39.68 29.05
N ASN A 387 -77.92 39.63 29.56
CA ASN A 387 -78.43 40.63 30.52
C ASN A 387 -77.87 40.50 31.95
N ASP A 388 -77.05 39.49 32.25
CA ASP A 388 -76.42 39.32 33.57
C ASP A 388 -74.89 39.45 33.47
N PRO A 389 -74.27 40.46 34.13
CA PRO A 389 -72.81 40.64 34.14
C PRO A 389 -72.06 39.41 34.70
N ALA A 390 -72.68 38.60 35.57
CA ALA A 390 -72.08 37.37 36.05
C ALA A 390 -71.91 36.33 34.93
N THR A 391 -72.86 36.27 33.98
CA THR A 391 -72.81 35.33 32.85
C THR A 391 -71.73 35.72 31.85
N ALA A 392 -71.52 37.02 31.62
CA ALA A 392 -70.48 37.51 30.72
C ALA A 392 -69.07 37.24 31.28
N LEU A 393 -68.86 37.46 32.58
CA LEU A 393 -67.61 37.10 33.27
C LEU A 393 -67.36 35.59 33.22
N GLY A 394 -68.39 34.78 33.44
CA GLY A 394 -68.31 33.31 33.31
C GLY A 394 -67.91 32.87 31.90
N PHE A 395 -68.49 33.46 30.87
CA PHE A 395 -68.16 33.17 29.48
C PHE A 395 -66.72 33.58 29.10
N GLY A 396 -66.26 34.74 29.59
CA GLY A 396 -64.89 35.20 29.41
C GLY A 396 -63.86 34.25 30.03
N LEU A 397 -64.10 33.79 31.26
CA LEU A 397 -63.24 32.82 31.95
C LEU A 397 -63.23 31.46 31.27
N LEU A 398 -64.38 30.97 30.79
CA LEU A 398 -64.46 29.71 30.04
C LEU A 398 -63.70 29.80 28.73
N THR A 399 -63.83 30.90 27.99
CA THR A 399 -63.10 31.13 26.73
C THR A 399 -61.58 31.15 26.97
N ALA A 400 -61.13 31.81 28.04
CA ALA A 400 -59.72 31.81 28.44
C ALA A 400 -59.24 30.39 28.82
N ALA A 401 -60.01 29.63 29.59
CA ALA A 401 -59.67 28.27 30.01
C ALA A 401 -59.58 27.30 28.82
N VAL A 402 -60.51 27.40 27.86
CA VAL A 402 -60.49 26.61 26.62
C VAL A 402 -59.26 26.97 25.78
N GLY A 403 -58.93 28.25 25.65
CA GLY A 403 -57.73 28.71 24.94
C GLY A 403 -56.43 28.20 25.56
N VAL A 404 -56.31 28.24 26.90
CA VAL A 404 -55.17 27.68 27.63
C VAL A 404 -55.04 26.17 27.41
N ARG A 405 -56.15 25.43 27.55
CA ARG A 405 -56.17 23.97 27.33
C ARG A 405 -55.76 23.61 25.89
N TRP A 406 -56.26 24.36 24.91
CA TRP A 406 -55.90 24.17 23.51
C TRP A 406 -54.41 24.44 23.24
N GLY A 407 -53.89 25.55 23.76
CA GLY A 407 -52.47 25.92 23.64
C GLY A 407 -51.54 24.90 24.31
N GLN A 408 -51.89 24.43 25.50
CA GLN A 408 -51.17 23.36 26.19
C GLN A 408 -51.13 22.08 25.35
N GLY A 409 -52.28 21.64 24.80
CA GLY A 409 -52.35 20.45 23.97
C GLY A 409 -51.49 20.56 22.70
N ARG A 410 -51.48 21.74 22.05
CA ARG A 410 -50.65 21.99 20.88
C ARG A 410 -49.16 21.99 21.22
N TRP A 411 -48.77 22.56 22.35
CA TRP A 411 -47.39 22.57 22.85
C TRP A 411 -46.88 21.16 23.16
N GLU A 412 -47.65 20.36 23.90
CA GLU A 412 -47.27 18.97 24.20
C GLU A 412 -47.13 18.14 22.92
N LYS A 413 -48.02 18.36 21.93
CA LYS A 413 -47.91 17.73 20.61
C LYS A 413 -46.65 18.17 19.86
N ALA A 414 -46.24 19.43 19.99
CA ALA A 414 -45.01 19.94 19.39
C ALA A 414 -43.76 19.32 20.05
N LYS A 415 -43.72 19.22 21.38
CA LYS A 415 -42.65 18.51 22.10
C LYS A 415 -42.56 17.04 21.69
N LYS A 416 -43.71 16.34 21.60
CA LYS A 416 -43.73 14.95 21.14
C LYS A 416 -43.14 14.79 19.74
N ARG A 417 -43.53 15.65 18.79
CA ARG A 417 -42.98 15.66 17.44
C ARG A 417 -41.49 15.98 17.40
N TRP A 418 -41.03 16.87 18.27
CA TRP A 418 -39.61 17.18 18.39
C TRP A 418 -38.82 15.95 18.85
N TRP A 419 -39.36 15.14 19.78
CA TRP A 419 -38.78 13.86 20.18
C TRP A 419 -38.83 12.78 19.09
N GLU A 420 -39.92 12.72 18.32
CA GLU A 420 -39.99 11.84 17.14
C GLU A 420 -38.92 12.23 16.11
N ASP A 421 -38.70 13.53 15.89
CA ASP A 421 -37.63 14.03 15.03
C ASP A 421 -36.23 13.75 15.62
N TRP A 422 -36.05 13.85 16.94
CA TRP A 422 -34.80 13.48 17.64
C TRP A 422 -34.44 12.02 17.41
N ASP A 423 -35.39 11.11 17.65
CA ASP A 423 -35.17 9.67 17.49
C ASP A 423 -34.87 9.35 16.01
N ARG A 424 -35.59 9.98 15.06
CA ARG A 424 -35.30 9.84 13.62
C ARG A 424 -33.90 10.32 13.22
N VAL A 425 -33.44 11.45 13.76
CA VAL A 425 -32.09 11.97 13.49
C VAL A 425 -31.03 11.07 14.13
N GLY A 426 -31.29 10.55 15.34
CA GLY A 426 -30.45 9.58 16.02
C GLY A 426 -30.26 8.29 15.23
N ASP A 427 -31.35 7.71 14.71
CA ASP A 427 -31.29 6.52 13.84
C ASP A 427 -30.51 6.79 12.54
N GLY A 428 -30.60 8.01 12.01
CA GLY A 428 -29.80 8.45 10.87
C GLY A 428 -28.31 8.54 11.17
N LEU A 429 -27.96 8.99 12.38
CA LEU A 429 -26.57 9.16 12.80
C LEU A 429 -25.81 7.82 12.84
N GLU A 430 -26.44 6.75 13.33
CA GLU A 430 -25.81 5.41 13.38
C GLU A 430 -25.39 4.93 11.98
N ARG A 431 -26.29 5.08 11.00
CA ARG A 431 -26.02 4.71 9.60
C ARG A 431 -24.94 5.58 8.97
N ASP A 432 -24.97 6.88 9.23
CA ASP A 432 -23.99 7.82 8.69
C ASP A 432 -22.60 7.55 9.26
N ILE A 433 -22.46 7.33 10.58
CA ILE A 433 -21.17 7.01 11.21
C ILE A 433 -20.61 5.70 10.65
N ARG A 434 -21.43 4.65 10.53
CA ARG A 434 -20.99 3.36 9.97
C ARG A 434 -20.47 3.52 8.54
N ARG A 435 -21.24 4.19 7.69
CA ARG A 435 -20.86 4.44 6.29
C ARG A 435 -19.61 5.30 6.20
N THR A 436 -19.52 6.38 6.98
CA THR A 436 -18.35 7.25 6.99
C THR A 436 -17.12 6.50 7.47
N LEU A 437 -17.23 5.66 8.50
CA LEU A 437 -16.14 4.82 8.98
C LEU A 437 -15.66 3.82 7.91
N GLU A 438 -16.58 3.10 7.27
CA GLU A 438 -16.27 2.16 6.18
C GLU A 438 -15.57 2.88 5.01
N ASN A 439 -16.10 4.03 4.57
CA ASN A 439 -15.50 4.81 3.50
C ASN A 439 -14.09 5.31 3.86
N VAL A 440 -13.93 5.90 5.06
CA VAL A 440 -12.64 6.40 5.53
C VAL A 440 -11.62 5.25 5.66
N LEU A 441 -12.06 4.09 6.14
CA LEU A 441 -11.21 2.91 6.24
C LEU A 441 -10.77 2.44 4.84
N ASP A 442 -11.71 2.25 3.92
CA ASP A 442 -11.42 1.71 2.58
C ASP A 442 -10.61 2.69 1.71
N ASP A 443 -10.93 3.99 1.75
CA ASP A 443 -10.31 5.00 0.89
C ASP A 443 -8.96 5.51 1.41
N ASN A 444 -8.91 5.85 2.71
CA ASN A 444 -7.74 6.50 3.31
C ASN A 444 -6.74 5.50 3.90
N VAL A 445 -7.22 4.49 4.63
CA VAL A 445 -6.35 3.58 5.38
C VAL A 445 -5.92 2.40 4.51
N LEU A 446 -6.88 1.71 3.91
CA LEU A 446 -6.64 0.50 3.12
C LEU A 446 -6.38 0.82 1.64
N GLY A 447 -6.63 2.05 1.23
CA GLY A 447 -6.62 2.45 -0.17
C GLY A 447 -5.24 2.44 -0.83
N VAL A 448 -4.16 2.71 -0.09
CA VAL A 448 -2.78 2.60 -0.59
C VAL A 448 -2.31 1.15 -0.65
N PRO A 449 -2.36 0.35 0.44
CA PRO A 449 -1.90 -1.04 0.38
C PRO A 449 -2.70 -1.88 -0.62
N THR A 450 -4.02 -1.68 -0.73
CA THR A 450 -4.85 -2.37 -1.74
C THR A 450 -4.41 -2.03 -3.17
N LYS A 451 -4.02 -0.78 -3.42
CA LYS A 451 -3.53 -0.34 -4.73
C LYS A 451 -2.14 -0.92 -5.04
N VAL A 452 -1.27 -1.04 -4.03
CA VAL A 452 0.03 -1.74 -4.13
C VAL A 452 -0.19 -3.21 -4.47
N CYS A 453 -1.01 -3.93 -3.71
CA CYS A 453 -1.29 -5.35 -3.96
C CYS A 453 -1.82 -5.57 -5.38
N LYS A 454 -2.82 -4.79 -5.82
CA LYS A 454 -3.36 -4.89 -7.19
C LYS A 454 -2.32 -4.57 -8.26
N GLY A 455 -1.48 -3.56 -8.03
CA GLY A 455 -0.41 -3.17 -8.97
C GLY A 455 0.66 -4.25 -9.10
N LEU A 456 1.12 -4.81 -7.97
CA LEU A 456 2.11 -5.88 -7.95
C LEU A 456 1.55 -7.19 -8.51
N GLU A 457 0.29 -7.54 -8.23
CA GLU A 457 -0.40 -8.69 -8.85
C GLU A 457 -0.47 -8.56 -10.38
N ALA A 458 -0.77 -7.36 -10.88
CA ALA A 458 -0.81 -7.10 -12.32
C ALA A 458 0.58 -7.26 -12.97
N LEU A 459 1.63 -6.71 -12.35
CA LEU A 459 3.01 -6.85 -12.81
C LEU A 459 3.50 -8.31 -12.73
N ALA A 460 3.14 -9.03 -11.67
CA ALA A 460 3.46 -10.44 -11.50
C ALA A 460 2.78 -11.30 -12.58
N LYS A 461 1.53 -11.00 -12.92
CA LYS A 461 0.80 -11.68 -13.99
C LYS A 461 1.46 -11.43 -15.35
N GLU A 462 1.76 -10.18 -15.69
CA GLU A 462 2.45 -9.83 -16.94
C GLU A 462 3.81 -10.51 -17.03
N ARG A 463 4.59 -10.49 -15.93
CA ARG A 463 5.90 -11.13 -15.88
C ARG A 463 5.79 -12.64 -16.03
N LYS A 464 4.78 -13.28 -15.43
CA LYS A 464 4.52 -14.71 -15.57
C LYS A 464 4.20 -15.10 -17.01
N GLU A 465 3.35 -14.33 -17.69
CA GLU A 465 3.03 -14.54 -19.11
C GLU A 465 4.29 -14.45 -19.99
N LEU A 466 5.18 -13.49 -19.71
CA LEU A 466 6.47 -13.38 -20.41
C LEU A 466 7.40 -14.56 -20.13
N VAL A 467 7.44 -15.07 -18.90
CA VAL A 467 8.27 -16.23 -18.52
C VAL A 467 7.77 -17.50 -19.21
N GLU A 468 6.46 -17.74 -19.25
CA GLU A 468 5.87 -18.88 -19.96
C GLU A 468 6.11 -18.80 -21.46
N CYS A 469 5.91 -17.63 -22.09
CA CYS A 469 6.19 -17.44 -23.51
C CYS A 469 7.66 -17.75 -23.85
N ARG A 470 8.61 -17.25 -23.04
CA ARG A 470 10.04 -17.58 -23.21
C ARG A 470 10.34 -19.06 -22.99
N ARG A 471 9.62 -19.74 -22.10
CA ARG A 471 9.76 -21.18 -21.87
C ARG A 471 9.33 -21.97 -23.12
N GLU A 472 8.17 -21.65 -23.68
CA GLU A 472 7.66 -22.26 -24.92
C GLU A 472 8.61 -22.04 -26.11
N GLU A 473 9.20 -20.84 -26.24
CA GLU A 473 10.22 -20.55 -27.25
C GLU A 473 11.47 -21.44 -27.11
N LEU A 474 11.89 -21.76 -25.87
CA LEU A 474 13.03 -22.66 -25.63
C LEU A 474 12.70 -24.11 -25.95
N GLU A 475 11.44 -24.53 -25.75
CA GLU A 475 10.98 -25.89 -26.08
C GLU A 475 10.87 -26.08 -27.61
N LEU A 476 10.32 -25.10 -28.33
CA LEU A 476 10.21 -25.12 -29.79
C LEU A 476 11.57 -25.11 -30.51
N ASN A 477 12.57 -24.48 -29.89
CA ASN A 477 13.92 -24.41 -30.43
C ASN A 477 14.78 -25.65 -30.15
N ASP A 478 14.30 -26.59 -29.34
CA ASP A 478 15.05 -27.82 -29.05
C ASP A 478 15.06 -28.74 -30.27
N PRO A 479 16.22 -28.97 -30.91
CA PRO A 479 16.31 -29.79 -32.13
C PRO A 479 15.90 -31.26 -31.90
N SER A 480 15.93 -31.76 -30.66
CA SER A 480 15.49 -33.12 -30.33
C SER A 480 13.99 -33.33 -30.59
N SER A 481 13.18 -32.27 -30.51
CA SER A 481 11.74 -32.35 -30.85
C SER A 481 11.49 -32.55 -32.35
N LYS A 482 12.44 -32.18 -33.22
CA LYS A 482 12.30 -32.28 -34.68
C LYS A 482 12.68 -33.66 -35.23
N SER A 483 13.49 -34.44 -34.51
CA SER A 483 13.92 -35.77 -34.98
C SER A 483 12.79 -36.80 -34.98
N ASP A 484 11.79 -36.65 -34.10
CA ASP A 484 10.72 -37.64 -33.95
C ASP A 484 9.63 -37.52 -35.03
N ILE A 485 9.54 -36.36 -35.72
CA ILE A 485 8.54 -36.13 -36.77
C ILE A 485 9.04 -36.62 -38.14
N SER A 486 10.35 -36.72 -38.35
CA SER A 486 10.95 -37.11 -39.64
C SER A 486 11.04 -38.63 -39.85
N SER A 487 11.01 -39.42 -38.78
CA SER A 487 11.10 -40.88 -38.87
C SER A 487 9.76 -41.58 -39.19
N GLY A 488 8.64 -40.86 -39.14
CA GLY A 488 7.29 -41.42 -39.31
C GLY A 488 6.71 -41.40 -40.73
N ASN A 489 7.46 -41.00 -41.77
CA ASN A 489 6.93 -40.86 -43.15
C ASN A 489 7.75 -41.65 -44.18
N LYS A 490 7.93 -42.94 -43.91
CA LYS A 490 8.38 -43.94 -44.89
C LYS A 490 7.43 -45.12 -44.83
N ASP A 491 6.34 -45.03 -45.58
CA ASP A 491 5.63 -46.16 -46.18
C ASP A 491 5.07 -45.72 -47.54
#